data_AF-A0A3C0ADT8-F1
#
_entry.id   AF-A0A3C0ADT8-F1
#
_cell.length_a   1.000
_cell.length_b   1.000
_cell.length_c   1.000
_cell.angle_alpha   90.00
_cell.angle_beta   90.00
_cell.angle_gamma   90.00
#
_symmetry.space_group_name_H-M   'P 1'
#
loop_
_entity.id
_entity.type
_entity.pdbx_description
1 polymer ?
#
loop_
_entity_poly.entity_id
_entity_poly.type
_entity_poly.pdbx_seq_one_letter_code
_entity_poly.pdbx_strand_id
1 'polypeptide(L)'
;MPTSHFLTLLFCLLITSTVLAAEPLIITEQLLHLRPSGDREWTTFPEKPQADELNIRFEAEANPGETALLLRQQDVKQTWNVELNGKVLGKLVRHEQDQQLLLPVPPKSLKTGINQLRIFQSGKRDPDDIQVGEIVLLTEPASKFLAETQLSIEVTDKETKQGIPCRITIVNAEGALVVTAAESNARQAVRTGVIYTRDGKTQFPLPAGEYTVYAGRGFEYGVDQHRLILKKGDQKKLDLKIGREVDTSGYVSCDTHIHTLTHSGHGDCSMEERMLTLAGEQIEFPIATDHNQQIDYEPLAQKLNVRSYFTPVIGNEVTTKWGHFNVFPVQSQGPVPDFKLSSWNEIFESIYETPHVKAVILNHARDLHSKYRPLDPVNHLSLTGENLDDWRLQANAMELINSGATQTDVLQLYRDWFGMLNRGRLLTPVGCSDSHDVSRYIVGQSRTYIQAEDREPGKIDIGQAVQSFVNGKVLLSYGLLTQMKVNSRYGPGELVPSAKA
;
A
#
# COMPACT_ATOMS: atom_id res chain seq x y z
N MET A 1 -75.35 50.87 30.50
CA MET A 1 -74.27 49.92 30.86
C MET A 1 -74.90 48.69 31.48
N PRO A 2 -74.36 47.46 31.32
CA PRO A 2 -73.15 47.05 30.56
C PRO A 2 -73.51 46.18 29.31
N THR A 3 -72.91 46.35 28.12
CA THR A 3 -71.59 45.88 27.58
C THR A 3 -71.51 44.36 27.37
N SER A 4 -71.35 43.83 26.13
CA SER A 4 -70.06 43.46 25.46
C SER A 4 -70.06 41.92 25.22
N HIS A 5 -69.46 41.26 24.21
CA HIS A 5 -68.56 41.56 23.09
C HIS A 5 -68.82 40.59 21.91
N PHE A 6 -68.60 41.08 20.68
CA PHE A 6 -68.41 40.29 19.46
C PHE A 6 -67.03 39.61 19.52
N LEU A 7 -66.97 38.29 19.33
CA LEU A 7 -65.73 37.52 19.25
C LEU A 7 -65.35 37.33 17.77
N THR A 8 -64.38 38.11 17.29
CA THR A 8 -63.78 37.93 15.97
C THR A 8 -62.65 36.90 16.09
N LEU A 9 -62.86 35.70 15.54
CA LEU A 9 -61.83 34.66 15.48
C LEU A 9 -60.84 35.01 14.35
N LEU A 10 -59.62 35.41 14.73
CA LEU A 10 -58.50 35.64 13.80
C LEU A 10 -57.87 34.27 13.47
N PHE A 11 -58.02 33.82 12.23
CA PHE A 11 -57.38 32.61 11.73
C PHE A 11 -55.92 32.93 11.39
N CYS A 12 -54.98 32.67 12.31
CA CYS A 12 -53.55 32.73 12.02
C CYS A 12 -53.17 31.53 11.14
N LEU A 13 -52.96 31.78 9.83
CA LEU A 13 -52.28 30.85 8.95
C LEU A 13 -50.81 30.75 9.37
N LEU A 14 -50.46 29.69 10.10
CA LEU A 14 -49.07 29.26 10.28
C LEU A 14 -48.61 28.64 8.96
N ILE A 15 -47.95 29.45 8.12
CA ILE A 15 -47.16 28.94 6.99
C ILE A 15 -45.92 28.28 7.60
N THR A 16 -45.99 26.97 7.86
CA THR A 16 -44.80 26.17 8.10
C THR A 16 -44.05 26.07 6.78
N SER A 17 -43.03 26.91 6.61
CA SER A 17 -42.03 26.74 5.56
C SER A 17 -41.30 25.43 5.81
N THR A 18 -41.74 24.37 5.14
CA THR A 18 -40.92 23.18 4.94
C THR A 18 -39.70 23.62 4.16
N VAL A 19 -38.58 23.85 4.84
CA VAL A 19 -37.28 23.98 4.20
C VAL A 19 -37.01 22.62 3.57
N LEU A 20 -37.27 22.48 2.26
CA LEU A 20 -36.75 21.35 1.51
C LEU A 20 -35.23 21.39 1.71
N ALA A 21 -34.66 20.30 2.25
CA ALA A 21 -33.23 20.14 2.28
C ALA A 21 -32.73 20.23 0.83
N ALA A 22 -31.76 21.11 0.57
CA ALA A 22 -31.15 21.20 -0.75
C ALA A 22 -30.58 19.82 -1.12
N GLU A 23 -30.88 19.36 -2.33
CA GLU A 23 -30.35 18.10 -2.86
C GLU A 23 -28.90 18.28 -3.31
N PRO A 24 -28.05 17.24 -3.18
CA PRO A 24 -26.69 17.27 -3.73
C PRO A 24 -26.72 17.56 -5.23
N LEU A 25 -25.79 18.40 -5.69
CA LEU A 25 -25.66 18.75 -7.10
C LEU A 25 -24.70 17.79 -7.78
N ILE A 26 -25.18 17.06 -8.78
CA ILE A 26 -24.34 16.23 -9.65
C ILE A 26 -23.65 17.12 -10.67
N ILE A 27 -22.32 17.21 -10.62
CA ILE A 27 -21.51 17.96 -11.59
C ILE A 27 -21.25 17.10 -12.83
N THR A 28 -20.96 15.81 -12.64
CA THR A 28 -20.86 14.83 -13.73
C THR A 28 -21.08 13.42 -13.19
N GLU A 29 -21.79 12.59 -13.93
CA GLU A 29 -21.95 11.16 -13.65
C GLU A 29 -20.87 10.30 -14.34
N GLN A 30 -20.07 10.90 -15.23
CA GLN A 30 -19.11 10.17 -16.06
C GLN A 30 -17.72 10.16 -15.42
N LEU A 31 -17.09 8.99 -15.40
CA LEU A 31 -15.63 8.86 -15.28
C LEU A 31 -14.97 9.23 -16.61
N LEU A 32 -14.08 10.22 -16.57
CA LEU A 32 -13.35 10.70 -17.73
C LEU A 32 -11.91 10.20 -17.71
N HIS A 33 -11.46 9.64 -18.83
CA HIS A 33 -10.07 9.26 -19.06
C HIS A 33 -9.25 10.49 -19.43
N LEU A 34 -8.28 10.83 -18.57
CA LEU A 34 -7.36 11.94 -18.79
C LEU A 34 -5.94 11.42 -19.03
N ARG A 35 -5.23 12.04 -19.98
CA ARG A 35 -3.77 11.91 -20.11
C ARG A 35 -3.19 13.24 -20.61
N PRO A 36 -2.30 13.89 -19.87
CA PRO A 36 -1.82 15.24 -20.19
C PRO A 36 -0.70 15.26 -21.23
N SER A 37 0.05 14.17 -21.39
CA SER A 37 1.16 14.07 -22.33
C SER A 37 1.57 12.62 -22.59
N GLY A 38 2.39 12.42 -23.63
CA GLY A 38 3.05 11.16 -23.95
C GLY A 38 2.13 10.01 -24.38
N ASP A 39 2.73 8.83 -24.40
CA ASP A 39 2.11 7.59 -24.84
C ASP A 39 1.23 6.99 -23.74
N ARG A 40 0.31 6.09 -24.14
CA ARG A 40 -0.51 5.34 -23.18
C ARG A 40 0.39 4.51 -22.25
N GLU A 41 0.06 4.48 -20.98
CA GLU A 41 0.75 3.67 -19.97
C GLU A 41 0.38 2.19 -20.10
N TRP A 42 -0.91 1.90 -20.29
CA TRP A 42 -1.43 0.54 -20.34
C TRP A 42 -2.34 0.31 -21.55
N THR A 43 -2.38 -0.93 -22.03
CA THR A 43 -3.28 -1.34 -23.12
C THR A 43 -4.75 -1.40 -22.72
N THR A 44 -5.05 -1.37 -21.41
CA THR A 44 -6.41 -1.24 -20.87
C THR A 44 -6.99 0.16 -21.08
N PHE A 45 -6.15 1.19 -21.19
CA PHE A 45 -6.59 2.53 -21.56
C PHE A 45 -6.76 2.68 -23.07
N PRO A 46 -7.77 3.45 -23.52
CA PRO A 46 -7.86 3.87 -24.91
C PRO A 46 -6.57 4.56 -25.38
N GLU A 47 -6.21 4.38 -26.65
CA GLU A 47 -5.01 5.03 -27.22
C GLU A 47 -5.06 6.55 -27.15
N LYS A 48 -6.26 7.12 -27.30
CA LYS A 48 -6.49 8.57 -27.21
C LYS A 48 -7.22 8.88 -25.90
N PRO A 49 -6.67 9.77 -25.05
CA PRO A 49 -7.40 10.25 -23.90
C PRO A 49 -8.60 11.08 -24.34
N GLN A 50 -9.59 11.21 -23.45
CA GLN A 50 -10.73 12.10 -23.71
C GLN A 50 -10.32 13.57 -23.56
N ALA A 51 -9.41 13.86 -22.63
CA ALA A 51 -8.86 15.19 -22.44
C ALA A 51 -7.50 15.16 -21.70
N ASP A 52 -6.82 16.30 -21.71
CA ASP A 52 -5.58 16.54 -20.98
C ASP A 52 -5.83 16.94 -19.52
N GLU A 53 -6.97 17.58 -19.25
CA GLU A 53 -7.45 18.02 -17.94
C GLU A 53 -8.99 17.93 -17.92
N LEU A 54 -9.57 17.81 -16.74
CA LEU A 54 -11.01 18.00 -16.55
C LEU A 54 -11.28 19.49 -16.37
N ASN A 55 -12.27 20.03 -17.09
CA ASN A 55 -12.69 21.42 -16.98
C ASN A 55 -14.20 21.53 -17.21
N ILE A 56 -14.97 21.57 -16.12
CA ILE A 56 -16.44 21.55 -16.16
C ILE A 56 -16.97 22.86 -15.58
N ARG A 57 -17.94 23.45 -16.28
CA ARG A 57 -18.74 24.59 -15.78
C ARG A 57 -20.08 24.07 -15.30
N PHE A 58 -20.54 24.55 -14.16
CA PHE A 58 -21.80 24.14 -13.55
C PHE A 58 -22.45 25.32 -12.82
N GLU A 59 -23.78 25.32 -12.74
CA GLU A 59 -24.52 26.30 -11.96
C GLU A 59 -24.64 25.85 -10.50
N ALA A 60 -24.39 26.77 -9.56
CA ALA A 60 -24.60 26.53 -8.14
C ALA A 60 -24.95 27.84 -7.43
N GLU A 61 -25.42 27.73 -6.19
CA GLU A 61 -25.61 28.88 -5.30
C GLU A 61 -24.33 29.16 -4.50
N ALA A 62 -24.16 30.42 -4.08
CA ALA A 62 -23.07 30.77 -3.17
C ALA A 62 -23.23 30.01 -1.84
N ASN A 63 -22.14 29.43 -1.33
CA ASN A 63 -22.19 28.66 -0.08
C ASN A 63 -21.88 29.55 1.14
N PRO A 64 -22.86 29.82 2.03
CA PRO A 64 -22.61 30.61 3.23
C PRO A 64 -21.79 29.86 4.28
N GLY A 65 -21.82 28.52 4.25
CA GLY A 65 -21.07 27.63 5.12
C GLY A 65 -20.20 26.63 4.33
N GLU A 66 -19.47 25.79 5.06
CA GLU A 66 -18.72 24.69 4.46
C GLU A 66 -19.68 23.70 3.79
N THR A 67 -19.27 23.19 2.63
CA THR A 67 -19.83 21.98 2.02
C THR A 67 -18.69 21.04 1.63
N ALA A 68 -18.94 20.02 0.81
CA ALA A 68 -17.90 19.10 0.34
C ALA A 68 -18.09 18.70 -1.12
N LEU A 69 -16.99 18.33 -1.76
CA LEU A 69 -16.92 17.75 -3.09
C LEU A 69 -16.54 16.27 -2.94
N LEU A 70 -17.44 15.38 -3.36
CA LEU A 70 -17.17 13.95 -3.47
C LEU A 70 -16.87 13.63 -4.94
N LEU A 71 -15.81 12.88 -5.21
CA LEU A 71 -15.45 12.41 -6.55
C LEU A 71 -14.85 11.01 -6.50
N ARG A 72 -14.79 10.34 -7.64
CA ARG A 72 -14.10 9.06 -7.83
C ARG A 72 -12.86 9.23 -8.69
N GLN A 73 -11.80 8.50 -8.36
CA GLN A 73 -10.52 8.50 -9.09
C GLN A 73 -9.95 7.08 -9.25
N GLN A 74 -9.16 6.87 -10.31
CA GLN A 74 -8.48 5.61 -10.63
C GLN A 74 -7.11 5.89 -11.26
N ASP A 75 -6.15 4.99 -11.05
CA ASP A 75 -4.85 4.95 -11.73
C ASP A 75 -3.95 6.20 -11.56
N VAL A 76 -4.14 6.98 -10.48
CA VAL A 76 -3.41 8.25 -10.27
C VAL A 76 -1.97 8.02 -9.81
N LYS A 77 -0.98 8.30 -10.66
CA LYS A 77 0.45 8.11 -10.32
C LYS A 77 1.21 9.41 -10.14
N GLN A 78 0.73 10.50 -10.72
CA GLN A 78 1.33 11.83 -10.65
C GLN A 78 0.51 12.79 -9.78
N THR A 79 0.98 14.03 -9.63
CA THR A 79 0.30 15.04 -8.81
C THR A 79 -0.75 15.80 -9.61
N TRP A 80 -2.03 15.56 -9.29
CA TRP A 80 -3.17 16.27 -9.89
C TRP A 80 -3.85 17.18 -8.86
N ASN A 81 -4.01 18.45 -9.20
CA ASN A 81 -4.72 19.43 -8.38
C ASN A 81 -6.22 19.40 -8.71
N VAL A 82 -7.06 19.57 -7.68
CA VAL A 82 -8.49 19.83 -7.80
C VAL A 82 -8.73 21.30 -7.47
N GLU A 83 -9.20 22.08 -8.45
CA GLU A 83 -9.38 23.53 -8.37
C GLU A 83 -10.83 23.93 -8.59
N LEU A 84 -11.37 24.75 -7.69
CA LEU A 84 -12.70 25.35 -7.81
C LEU A 84 -12.56 26.87 -7.91
N ASN A 85 -13.09 27.45 -8.99
CA ASN A 85 -13.09 28.89 -9.24
C ASN A 85 -11.70 29.56 -9.13
N GLY A 86 -10.65 28.87 -9.60
CA GLY A 86 -9.27 29.36 -9.56
C GLY A 86 -8.56 29.17 -8.21
N LYS A 87 -9.20 28.48 -7.25
CA LYS A 87 -8.58 28.12 -5.97
C LYS A 87 -8.44 26.61 -5.84
N VAL A 88 -7.22 26.15 -5.61
CA VAL A 88 -6.94 24.72 -5.34
C VAL A 88 -7.59 24.33 -4.01
N LEU A 89 -8.52 23.36 -4.07
CA LEU A 89 -9.18 22.75 -2.91
C LEU A 89 -8.32 21.63 -2.30
N GLY A 90 -7.63 20.88 -3.15
CA GLY A 90 -6.83 19.73 -2.74
C GLY A 90 -6.16 19.06 -3.94
N LYS A 91 -5.72 17.83 -3.74
CA LYS A 91 -5.09 16.99 -4.76
C LYS A 91 -5.78 15.65 -4.85
N LEU A 92 -5.75 15.02 -6.01
CA LEU A 92 -6.04 13.58 -6.10
C LEU A 92 -5.02 12.80 -5.27
N VAL A 93 -5.45 11.67 -4.72
CA VAL A 93 -4.57 10.76 -3.97
C VAL A 93 -3.71 10.01 -4.97
N ARG A 94 -2.39 9.96 -4.78
CA ARG A 94 -1.49 9.14 -5.61
C ARG A 94 -1.68 7.67 -5.24
N HIS A 95 -2.55 6.99 -5.97
CA HIS A 95 -2.96 5.63 -5.68
C HIS A 95 -3.75 5.07 -6.87
N GLU A 96 -3.38 3.89 -7.32
CA GLU A 96 -3.87 3.30 -8.56
C GLU A 96 -5.25 2.66 -8.39
N GLN A 97 -5.56 2.16 -7.18
CA GLN A 97 -6.87 1.57 -6.91
C GLN A 97 -8.00 2.59 -7.06
N ASP A 98 -9.13 2.06 -7.52
CA ASP A 98 -10.39 2.75 -7.65
C ASP A 98 -10.95 3.18 -6.29
N GLN A 99 -11.14 4.49 -6.11
CA GLN A 99 -11.52 5.05 -4.82
C GLN A 99 -12.26 6.37 -4.91
N GLN A 100 -12.98 6.66 -3.82
CA GLN A 100 -13.58 7.96 -3.57
C GLN A 100 -12.56 8.94 -2.96
N LEU A 101 -12.78 10.23 -3.22
CA LEU A 101 -12.09 11.34 -2.57
C LEU A 101 -13.14 12.36 -2.12
N LEU A 102 -13.02 12.79 -0.86
CA LEU A 102 -13.87 13.82 -0.26
C LEU A 102 -13.01 15.05 0.07
N LEU A 103 -13.31 16.18 -0.57
CA LEU A 103 -12.62 17.45 -0.34
C LEU A 103 -13.57 18.46 0.31
N PRO A 104 -13.24 19.04 1.48
CA PRO A 104 -13.99 20.16 2.02
C PRO A 104 -13.99 21.36 1.07
N VAL A 105 -15.15 21.99 0.90
CA VAL A 105 -15.33 23.21 0.12
C VAL A 105 -15.59 24.34 1.11
N PRO A 106 -14.60 25.22 1.37
CA PRO A 106 -14.73 26.28 2.37
C PRO A 106 -15.89 27.24 2.05
N PRO A 107 -16.46 27.92 3.06
CA PRO A 107 -17.43 28.99 2.84
C PRO A 107 -16.97 30.00 1.79
N LYS A 108 -17.91 30.53 0.99
CA LYS A 108 -17.66 31.54 -0.05
C LYS A 108 -16.74 31.08 -1.19
N SER A 109 -16.57 29.77 -1.38
CA SER A 109 -15.81 29.21 -2.52
C SER A 109 -16.67 29.12 -3.78
N LEU A 110 -17.98 28.90 -3.60
CA LEU A 110 -18.98 28.89 -4.66
C LEU A 110 -19.59 30.29 -4.85
N LYS A 111 -19.98 30.58 -6.09
CA LYS A 111 -20.66 31.81 -6.50
C LYS A 111 -22.06 31.44 -6.98
N THR A 112 -23.05 32.30 -6.71
CA THR A 112 -24.36 32.17 -7.36
C THR A 112 -24.18 32.34 -8.88
N GLY A 113 -24.65 31.36 -9.65
CA GLY A 113 -24.48 31.28 -11.10
C GLY A 113 -23.38 30.30 -11.50
N ILE A 114 -22.60 30.63 -12.53
CA ILE A 114 -21.64 29.72 -13.14
C ILE A 114 -20.36 29.61 -12.31
N ASN A 115 -20.03 28.38 -11.92
CA ASN A 115 -18.79 27.98 -11.27
C ASN A 115 -17.95 27.13 -12.23
N GLN A 116 -16.66 26.99 -11.93
CA GLN A 116 -15.72 26.19 -12.73
C GLN A 116 -14.94 25.23 -11.83
N LEU A 117 -14.99 23.94 -12.16
CA LEU A 117 -14.17 22.89 -11.56
C LEU A 117 -13.11 22.44 -12.56
N ARG A 118 -11.85 22.40 -12.12
CA ARG A 118 -10.72 21.89 -12.91
C ARG A 118 -9.97 20.80 -12.16
N ILE A 119 -9.56 19.76 -12.88
CA ILE A 119 -8.63 18.74 -12.37
C ILE A 119 -7.49 18.60 -13.38
N PHE A 120 -6.28 18.96 -12.96
CA PHE A 120 -5.12 19.08 -13.85
C PHE A 120 -3.82 18.70 -13.15
N GLN A 121 -2.87 18.15 -13.92
CA GLN A 121 -1.55 17.82 -13.40
C GLN A 121 -0.77 19.09 -13.06
N SER A 122 -0.11 19.09 -11.91
CA SER A 122 0.74 20.19 -11.44
C SER A 122 2.21 19.82 -11.53
N GLY A 123 3.07 20.81 -11.80
CA GLY A 123 4.50 20.57 -12.00
C GLY A 123 4.81 20.14 -13.45
N LYS A 124 5.69 19.14 -13.59
CA LYS A 124 6.05 18.59 -14.90
C LYS A 124 4.87 17.78 -15.45
N ARG A 125 4.52 18.02 -16.72
CA ARG A 125 3.46 17.27 -17.41
C ARG A 125 3.99 15.93 -17.89
N ASP A 126 4.16 14.99 -16.97
CA ASP A 126 4.58 13.62 -17.26
C ASP A 126 3.37 12.75 -17.65
N PRO A 127 3.55 11.69 -18.46
CA PRO A 127 2.47 10.75 -18.77
C PRO A 127 1.86 10.15 -17.50
N ASP A 128 0.53 10.13 -17.45
CA ASP A 128 -0.28 9.55 -16.38
C ASP A 128 -1.70 9.38 -16.94
N ASP A 129 -2.08 8.14 -17.27
CA ASP A 129 -3.44 7.79 -17.65
C ASP A 129 -4.26 7.60 -16.37
N ILE A 130 -5.25 8.47 -16.15
CA ILE A 130 -6.14 8.41 -14.99
C ILE A 130 -7.59 8.37 -15.43
N GLN A 131 -8.46 7.83 -14.58
CA GLN A 131 -9.91 8.08 -14.67
C GLN A 131 -10.37 8.92 -13.49
N VAL A 132 -11.14 9.97 -13.75
CA VAL A 132 -11.69 10.83 -12.69
C VAL A 132 -13.06 11.34 -13.07
N GLY A 133 -13.98 11.40 -12.12
CA GLY A 133 -15.37 11.74 -12.42
C GLY A 133 -16.32 11.39 -11.29
N GLU A 134 -17.58 11.11 -11.64
CA GLU A 134 -18.67 10.86 -10.68
C GLU A 134 -18.68 11.91 -9.56
N ILE A 135 -18.67 13.18 -9.98
CA ILE A 135 -18.41 14.32 -9.11
C ILE A 135 -19.74 14.87 -8.61
N VAL A 136 -19.88 14.91 -7.29
CA VAL A 136 -21.05 15.43 -6.59
C VAL A 136 -20.63 16.54 -5.63
N LEU A 137 -21.27 17.69 -5.75
CA LEU A 137 -21.22 18.75 -4.75
C LEU A 137 -22.31 18.47 -3.70
N LEU A 138 -21.87 18.17 -2.48
CA LEU A 138 -22.75 17.86 -1.37
C LEU A 138 -23.43 19.15 -0.85
N THR A 139 -24.41 18.96 0.04
CA THR A 139 -25.12 20.08 0.70
C THR A 139 -24.71 20.28 2.15
N GLU A 140 -24.15 19.25 2.77
CA GLU A 140 -23.63 19.30 4.14
C GLU A 140 -22.08 19.34 4.16
N PRO A 141 -21.47 19.84 5.25
CA PRO A 141 -20.04 19.72 5.48
C PRO A 141 -19.54 18.27 5.43
N ALA A 142 -18.27 18.08 5.07
CA ALA A 142 -17.64 16.75 4.97
C ALA A 142 -17.81 15.93 6.27
N SER A 143 -17.66 16.57 7.43
CA SER A 143 -17.80 15.94 8.73
C SER A 143 -19.21 15.39 8.99
N LYS A 144 -20.27 16.06 8.51
CA LYS A 144 -21.65 15.55 8.64
C LYS A 144 -21.93 14.40 7.69
N PHE A 145 -21.45 14.51 6.44
CA PHE A 145 -21.57 13.45 5.45
C PHE A 145 -20.89 12.15 5.91
N LEU A 146 -19.68 12.25 6.48
CA LEU A 146 -18.99 11.07 7.03
C LEU A 146 -19.65 10.51 8.29
N ALA A 147 -20.44 11.31 9.01
CA ALA A 147 -21.05 10.92 10.29
C ALA A 147 -22.51 10.43 10.16
N GLU A 148 -22.97 10.09 8.95
CA GLU A 148 -24.35 9.65 8.74
C GLU A 148 -24.67 8.31 9.40
N THR A 149 -23.69 7.42 9.52
CA THR A 149 -23.86 6.08 10.10
C THR A 149 -22.65 5.71 10.95
N GLN A 150 -22.77 4.66 11.76
CA GLN A 150 -21.69 4.13 12.58
C GLN A 150 -21.53 2.62 12.34
N LEU A 151 -20.34 2.19 11.95
CA LEU A 151 -19.99 0.78 11.79
C LEU A 151 -18.96 0.37 12.85
N SER A 152 -19.19 -0.79 13.47
CA SER A 152 -18.23 -1.47 14.36
C SER A 152 -17.93 -2.84 13.77
N ILE A 153 -16.66 -3.17 13.59
CA ILE A 153 -16.21 -4.44 13.01
C ILE A 153 -15.37 -5.19 14.04
N GLU A 154 -15.62 -6.48 14.18
CA GLU A 154 -14.81 -7.41 14.95
C GLU A 154 -14.42 -8.61 14.07
N VAL A 155 -13.13 -8.80 13.86
CA VAL A 155 -12.56 -9.90 13.07
C VAL A 155 -11.89 -10.87 14.03
N THR A 156 -12.26 -12.15 13.91
CA THR A 156 -11.72 -13.22 14.76
C THR A 156 -11.09 -14.31 13.91
N ASP A 157 -10.09 -14.97 14.49
CA ASP A 157 -9.49 -16.16 13.90
C ASP A 157 -10.43 -17.37 13.99
N LYS A 158 -10.58 -18.11 12.88
CA LYS A 158 -11.50 -19.26 12.76
C LYS A 158 -11.15 -20.37 13.75
N GLU A 159 -9.90 -20.53 14.16
CA GLU A 159 -9.47 -21.62 15.04
C GLU A 159 -9.49 -21.19 16.51
N THR A 160 -8.74 -20.13 16.84
CA THR A 160 -8.55 -19.66 18.22
C THR A 160 -9.73 -18.87 18.77
N LYS A 161 -10.61 -18.37 17.89
CA LYS A 161 -11.74 -17.47 18.21
C LYS A 161 -11.33 -16.15 18.86
N GLN A 162 -10.04 -15.81 18.86
CA GLN A 162 -9.52 -14.55 19.38
C GLN A 162 -9.52 -13.48 18.29
N GLY A 163 -9.48 -12.21 18.70
CA GLY A 163 -9.21 -11.10 17.79
C GLY A 163 -7.82 -11.22 17.17
N ILE A 164 -7.70 -10.91 15.89
CA ILE A 164 -6.47 -11.11 15.10
C ILE A 164 -6.14 -9.84 14.31
N PRO A 165 -4.86 -9.42 14.21
CA PRO A 165 -4.49 -8.34 13.32
C PRO A 165 -4.86 -8.69 11.88
N CYS A 166 -5.47 -7.75 11.17
CA CYS A 166 -5.98 -7.99 9.82
C CYS A 166 -6.10 -6.68 9.04
N ARG A 167 -6.24 -6.81 7.73
CA ARG A 167 -6.69 -5.74 6.84
C ARG A 167 -8.19 -5.85 6.63
N ILE A 168 -8.89 -4.74 6.82
CA ILE A 168 -10.29 -4.55 6.48
C ILE A 168 -10.34 -3.67 5.23
N THR A 169 -11.10 -4.09 4.22
CA THR A 169 -11.31 -3.34 2.98
C THR A 169 -12.80 -3.07 2.79
N ILE A 170 -13.17 -1.83 2.47
CA ILE A 170 -14.55 -1.38 2.38
C ILE A 170 -14.74 -0.71 1.03
N VAL A 171 -15.68 -1.24 0.26
CA VAL A 171 -16.01 -0.74 -1.07
C VAL A 171 -17.51 -0.46 -1.19
N ASN A 172 -17.89 0.46 -2.08
CA ASN A 172 -19.29 0.71 -2.43
C ASN A 172 -19.85 -0.40 -3.33
N ALA A 173 -21.08 -0.21 -3.83
CA ALA A 173 -21.74 -1.16 -4.74
C ALA A 173 -20.96 -1.36 -6.07
N GLU A 174 -20.21 -0.35 -6.50
CA GLU A 174 -19.40 -0.35 -7.72
C GLU A 174 -17.99 -0.91 -7.51
N GLY A 175 -17.61 -1.27 -6.27
CA GLY A 175 -16.30 -1.80 -5.93
C GLY A 175 -15.21 -0.75 -5.64
N ALA A 176 -15.54 0.54 -5.63
CA ALA A 176 -14.61 1.63 -5.31
C ALA A 176 -14.40 1.73 -3.79
N LEU A 177 -13.14 1.93 -3.37
CA LEU A 177 -12.78 2.17 -1.96
C LEU A 177 -13.48 3.43 -1.45
N VAL A 178 -14.09 3.36 -0.26
CA VAL A 178 -14.96 4.42 0.25
C VAL A 178 -14.29 5.33 1.26
N VAL A 179 -14.68 6.60 1.26
CA VAL A 179 -14.29 7.54 2.32
C VAL A 179 -14.96 7.16 3.64
N THR A 180 -14.22 7.24 4.74
CA THR A 180 -14.73 7.01 6.09
C THR A 180 -14.16 8.07 7.05
N ALA A 181 -14.72 8.19 8.24
CA ALA A 181 -14.13 8.98 9.32
C ALA A 181 -13.18 8.16 10.23
N ALA A 182 -12.69 7.01 9.76
CA ALA A 182 -11.66 6.28 10.48
C ALA A 182 -10.33 7.06 10.46
N GLU A 183 -9.60 7.04 11.57
CA GLU A 183 -8.31 7.74 11.71
C GLU A 183 -7.22 6.78 12.18
N SER A 184 -6.00 6.96 11.66
CA SER A 184 -4.81 6.24 12.13
C SER A 184 -4.52 6.58 13.59
N ASN A 185 -4.17 5.56 14.38
CA ASN A 185 -3.75 5.68 15.77
C ASN A 185 -2.96 4.43 16.20
N ALA A 186 -2.64 4.29 17.49
CA ALA A 186 -1.87 3.16 17.99
C ALA A 186 -2.51 1.75 17.80
N ARG A 187 -3.78 1.68 17.36
CA ARG A 187 -4.50 0.42 17.13
C ARG A 187 -4.85 0.17 15.66
N GLN A 188 -4.77 1.18 14.80
CA GLN A 188 -5.12 1.03 13.39
C GLN A 188 -4.37 2.00 12.48
N ALA A 189 -4.11 1.57 11.24
CA ALA A 189 -3.61 2.42 10.16
C ALA A 189 -4.69 2.53 9.08
N VAL A 190 -4.98 3.74 8.62
CA VAL A 190 -6.16 4.04 7.78
C VAL A 190 -5.77 4.75 6.49
N ARG A 191 -6.31 4.26 5.37
CA ARG A 191 -6.42 4.95 4.09
C ARG A 191 -7.85 4.81 3.57
N THR A 192 -8.19 5.48 2.48
CA THR A 192 -9.53 5.38 1.86
C THR A 192 -9.92 3.91 1.67
N GLY A 193 -11.03 3.49 2.28
CA GLY A 193 -11.55 2.14 2.22
C GLY A 193 -10.63 1.04 2.79
N VAL A 194 -9.50 1.34 3.43
CA VAL A 194 -8.55 0.34 3.93
C VAL A 194 -8.17 0.65 5.38
N ILE A 195 -8.37 -0.32 6.27
CA ILE A 195 -8.07 -0.21 7.70
C ILE A 195 -7.29 -1.44 8.12
N TYR A 196 -6.02 -1.27 8.49
CA TYR A 196 -5.28 -2.29 9.22
C TYR A 196 -5.60 -2.16 10.69
N THR A 197 -5.90 -3.27 11.36
CA THR A 197 -6.19 -3.29 12.80
C THR A 197 -5.16 -4.15 13.52
N ARG A 198 -4.82 -3.75 14.74
CA ARG A 198 -3.94 -4.53 15.61
C ARG A 198 -4.56 -5.85 16.07
N ASP A 199 -5.85 -5.84 16.35
CA ASP A 199 -6.54 -6.89 17.12
C ASP A 199 -7.91 -7.26 16.54
N GLY A 200 -8.14 -6.93 15.27
CA GLY A 200 -9.38 -7.25 14.56
C GLY A 200 -10.53 -6.30 14.85
N LYS A 201 -10.31 -5.23 15.63
CA LYS A 201 -11.37 -4.33 16.08
C LYS A 201 -11.20 -2.93 15.51
N THR A 202 -12.28 -2.41 14.95
CA THR A 202 -12.36 -1.00 14.54
C THR A 202 -13.80 -0.50 14.65
N GLN A 203 -13.94 0.79 14.88
CA GLN A 203 -15.22 1.48 14.93
C GLN A 203 -15.04 2.86 14.32
N PHE A 204 -15.85 3.20 13.33
CA PHE A 204 -15.77 4.47 12.62
C PHE A 204 -17.11 4.87 12.03
N PRO A 205 -17.37 6.17 11.90
CA PRO A 205 -18.47 6.68 11.10
C PRO A 205 -18.17 6.57 9.59
N LEU A 206 -19.23 6.39 8.80
CA LEU A 206 -19.19 6.46 7.35
C LEU A 206 -20.54 6.96 6.79
N PRO A 207 -20.57 7.44 5.53
CA PRO A 207 -21.81 7.84 4.88
C PRO A 207 -22.88 6.74 4.85
N ALA A 208 -24.15 7.09 4.63
CA ALA A 208 -25.16 6.11 4.31
C ALA A 208 -24.93 5.56 2.89
N GLY A 209 -25.17 4.26 2.68
CA GLY A 209 -24.91 3.62 1.40
C GLY A 209 -24.93 2.10 1.44
N GLU A 210 -24.63 1.51 0.27
CA GLU A 210 -24.42 0.06 0.13
C GLU A 210 -22.93 -0.24 0.09
N TYR A 211 -22.52 -1.20 0.91
CA TYR A 211 -21.11 -1.54 1.08
C TYR A 211 -20.87 -3.04 1.02
N THR A 212 -19.70 -3.43 0.53
CA THR A 212 -19.10 -4.74 0.82
C THR A 212 -17.86 -4.54 1.68
N VAL A 213 -17.81 -5.24 2.81
CA VAL A 213 -16.69 -5.23 3.75
C VAL A 213 -15.97 -6.57 3.64
N TYR A 214 -14.67 -6.53 3.43
CA TYR A 214 -13.77 -7.68 3.40
C TYR A 214 -12.84 -7.65 4.61
N ALA A 215 -12.48 -8.82 5.12
CA ALA A 215 -11.38 -9.00 6.06
C ALA A 215 -10.41 -10.07 5.55
N GLY A 216 -9.11 -9.79 5.61
CA GLY A 216 -8.04 -10.71 5.21
C GLY A 216 -6.75 -10.47 5.99
N ARG A 217 -5.78 -11.38 5.86
CA ARG A 217 -4.50 -11.30 6.57
C ARG A 217 -3.35 -11.94 5.78
N GLY A 218 -2.84 -11.24 4.76
CA GLY A 218 -1.94 -11.84 3.77
C GLY A 218 -2.63 -12.94 2.95
N PHE A 219 -1.92 -13.49 1.97
CA PHE A 219 -2.47 -14.53 1.08
C PHE A 219 -2.45 -15.95 1.69
N GLU A 220 -1.92 -16.11 2.90
CA GLU A 220 -2.00 -17.38 3.65
C GLU A 220 -3.37 -17.59 4.30
N TYR A 221 -4.10 -16.51 4.53
CA TYR A 221 -5.42 -16.52 5.15
C TYR A 221 -6.51 -16.38 4.08
N GLY A 222 -7.61 -17.09 4.29
CA GLY A 222 -8.84 -16.86 3.53
C GLY A 222 -9.44 -15.48 3.82
N VAL A 223 -10.26 -15.00 2.89
CA VAL A 223 -11.01 -13.74 3.02
C VAL A 223 -12.43 -14.04 3.48
N ASP A 224 -12.92 -13.30 4.47
CA ASP A 224 -14.34 -13.26 4.81
C ASP A 224 -14.93 -11.93 4.32
N GLN A 225 -16.20 -11.94 3.93
CA GLN A 225 -16.86 -10.76 3.37
C GLN A 225 -18.33 -10.66 3.75
N HIS A 226 -18.82 -9.42 3.86
CA HIS A 226 -20.23 -9.15 4.12
C HIS A 226 -20.72 -7.95 3.33
N ARG A 227 -21.87 -8.10 2.66
CA ARG A 227 -22.59 -6.98 2.05
C ARG A 227 -23.59 -6.41 3.06
N LEU A 228 -23.61 -5.10 3.22
CA LEU A 228 -24.56 -4.40 4.08
C LEU A 228 -25.07 -3.12 3.44
N ILE A 229 -26.28 -2.72 3.85
CA ILE A 229 -26.89 -1.45 3.48
C ILE A 229 -27.07 -0.67 4.78
N LEU A 230 -26.53 0.55 4.83
CA LEU A 230 -26.61 1.45 5.96
C LEU A 230 -27.46 2.67 5.61
N LYS A 231 -28.46 2.96 6.43
CA LYS A 231 -29.30 4.15 6.34
C LYS A 231 -28.82 5.21 7.33
N LYS A 232 -29.09 6.48 7.05
CA LYS A 232 -28.75 7.60 7.95
C LYS A 232 -29.30 7.34 9.36
N GLY A 233 -28.43 7.43 10.36
CA GLY A 233 -28.69 7.13 11.77
C GLY A 233 -28.39 5.69 12.20
N ASP A 234 -28.09 4.78 11.26
CA ASP A 234 -27.81 3.38 11.60
C ASP A 234 -26.54 3.24 12.44
N GLN A 235 -26.61 2.34 13.43
CA GLN A 235 -25.46 1.84 14.16
C GLN A 235 -25.41 0.33 13.98
N LYS A 236 -24.36 -0.18 13.33
CA LYS A 236 -24.25 -1.60 12.99
C LYS A 236 -22.98 -2.21 13.56
N LYS A 237 -23.11 -3.43 14.08
CA LYS A 237 -21.98 -4.32 14.38
C LYS A 237 -21.90 -5.40 13.30
N LEU A 238 -20.69 -5.66 12.82
CA LEU A 238 -20.36 -6.72 11.89
C LEU A 238 -19.26 -7.61 12.49
N ASP A 239 -19.50 -8.91 12.56
CA ASP A 239 -18.52 -9.90 13.00
C ASP A 239 -18.02 -10.70 11.78
N LEU A 240 -16.72 -10.76 11.56
CA LEU A 240 -16.05 -11.48 10.46
C LEU A 240 -15.09 -12.54 11.01
N LYS A 241 -14.82 -13.58 10.21
CA LYS A 241 -13.99 -14.74 10.62
C LYS A 241 -13.03 -15.17 9.52
N ILE A 242 -11.74 -14.96 9.74
CA ILE A 242 -10.66 -15.38 8.83
C ILE A 242 -9.86 -16.51 9.43
N GLY A 243 -9.20 -17.33 8.62
CA GLY A 243 -8.33 -18.41 9.09
C GLY A 243 -7.28 -18.77 8.06
N ARG A 244 -6.21 -19.42 8.49
CA ARG A 244 -5.13 -19.87 7.60
C ARG A 244 -5.66 -20.96 6.68
N GLU A 245 -5.39 -20.85 5.39
CA GLU A 245 -5.85 -21.78 4.35
C GLU A 245 -4.69 -22.33 3.49
N VAL A 246 -3.50 -21.72 3.61
CA VAL A 246 -2.27 -22.20 2.98
C VAL A 246 -1.35 -22.81 4.03
N ASP A 247 -0.92 -24.05 3.82
CA ASP A 247 0.07 -24.71 4.68
C ASP A 247 1.49 -24.22 4.34
N THR A 248 2.08 -23.49 5.28
CA THR A 248 3.47 -23.00 5.22
C THR A 248 4.35 -23.64 6.29
N SER A 249 3.92 -24.76 6.89
CA SER A 249 4.63 -25.39 8.02
C SER A 249 6.13 -25.56 7.75
N GLY A 250 6.97 -25.11 8.69
CA GLY A 250 8.43 -25.14 8.54
C GLY A 250 9.02 -24.04 7.65
N TYR A 251 8.22 -23.03 7.29
CA TYR A 251 8.65 -21.82 6.61
C TYR A 251 8.12 -20.57 7.32
N VAL A 252 8.95 -19.55 7.43
CA VAL A 252 8.58 -18.23 7.95
C VAL A 252 8.38 -17.24 6.81
N SER A 253 7.28 -16.48 6.86
CA SER A 253 6.94 -15.41 5.91
C SER A 253 7.83 -14.18 6.14
N CYS A 254 8.71 -13.88 5.19
CA CYS A 254 9.69 -12.80 5.27
C CYS A 254 9.53 -11.80 4.12
N ASP A 255 9.51 -10.52 4.46
CA ASP A 255 9.71 -9.45 3.49
C ASP A 255 11.04 -8.76 3.79
N THR A 256 11.94 -8.79 2.82
CA THR A 256 13.34 -8.37 2.98
C THR A 256 13.56 -6.91 2.60
N HIS A 257 12.55 -6.23 2.08
CA HIS A 257 12.68 -4.87 1.55
C HIS A 257 11.46 -4.05 1.98
N ILE A 258 11.62 -3.28 3.07
CA ILE A 258 10.53 -2.56 3.74
C ILE A 258 11.01 -1.20 4.20
N HIS A 259 10.19 -0.18 3.95
CA HIS A 259 10.47 1.20 4.30
C HIS A 259 9.37 1.84 5.13
N THR A 260 9.77 2.92 5.80
CA THR A 260 8.88 3.83 6.52
C THR A 260 9.09 5.26 6.05
N LEU A 261 8.01 6.02 5.95
CA LEU A 261 8.07 7.47 5.80
C LEU A 261 8.89 8.11 6.93
N THR A 262 8.77 7.58 8.14
CA THR A 262 9.46 8.09 9.35
C THR A 262 10.98 8.18 9.17
N HIS A 263 11.61 7.17 8.55
CA HIS A 263 13.06 7.11 8.43
C HIS A 263 13.55 7.25 6.99
N SER A 264 12.86 6.67 6.01
CA SER A 264 13.24 6.77 4.58
C SER A 264 12.82 8.10 3.94
N GLY A 265 11.85 8.82 4.53
CA GLY A 265 11.47 10.18 4.12
C GLY A 265 10.54 10.27 2.92
N HIS A 266 10.06 9.14 2.38
CA HIS A 266 9.05 9.08 1.34
C HIS A 266 8.14 7.86 1.50
N GLY A 267 7.07 7.80 0.70
CA GLY A 267 5.90 6.96 0.98
C GLY A 267 4.89 7.63 1.88
N ASP A 268 3.93 6.86 2.38
CA ASP A 268 2.93 7.35 3.33
C ASP A 268 2.91 6.60 4.67
N CYS A 269 3.63 5.49 4.82
CA CYS A 269 3.52 4.63 5.99
C CYS A 269 4.46 5.04 7.12
N SER A 270 3.94 5.51 8.25
CA SER A 270 4.77 5.75 9.44
C SER A 270 5.32 4.43 10.01
N MET A 271 6.37 4.51 10.84
CA MET A 271 6.89 3.33 11.54
C MET A 271 5.82 2.66 12.44
N GLU A 272 4.98 3.45 13.12
CA GLU A 272 3.84 2.94 13.90
C GLU A 272 2.83 2.22 13.02
N GLU A 273 2.46 2.81 11.89
CA GLU A 273 1.54 2.18 10.93
C GLU A 273 2.15 0.90 10.36
N ARG A 274 3.45 0.88 10.06
CA ARG A 274 4.16 -0.28 9.53
C ARG A 274 4.09 -1.48 10.47
N MET A 275 4.17 -1.26 11.79
CA MET A 275 4.02 -2.35 12.75
C MET A 275 2.65 -3.03 12.67
N LEU A 276 1.61 -2.25 12.35
CA LEU A 276 0.24 -2.76 12.17
C LEU A 276 0.08 -3.47 10.83
N THR A 277 0.66 -2.94 9.75
CA THR A 277 0.58 -3.56 8.42
C THR A 277 1.35 -4.88 8.37
N LEU A 278 2.52 -4.98 9.01
CA LEU A 278 3.29 -6.23 9.12
C LEU A 278 2.49 -7.34 9.81
N ALA A 279 1.87 -7.03 10.95
CA ALA A 279 1.02 -7.99 11.66
C ALA A 279 -0.24 -8.35 10.87
N GLY A 280 -0.82 -7.37 10.17
CA GLY A 280 -2.03 -7.49 9.36
C GLY A 280 -1.82 -8.20 8.03
N GLU A 281 -0.60 -8.29 7.50
CA GLU A 281 -0.25 -9.02 6.26
C GLU A 281 0.47 -10.35 6.51
N GLN A 282 0.52 -10.81 7.77
CA GLN A 282 1.20 -12.04 8.19
C GLN A 282 2.68 -12.06 7.74
N ILE A 283 3.42 -10.98 8.01
CA ILE A 283 4.87 -10.94 7.83
C ILE A 283 5.52 -11.32 9.16
N GLU A 284 6.03 -12.54 9.27
CA GLU A 284 6.54 -13.13 10.50
C GLU A 284 8.01 -12.75 10.76
N PHE A 285 8.76 -12.47 9.70
CA PHE A 285 10.19 -12.15 9.77
C PHE A 285 10.54 -10.92 8.92
N PRO A 286 10.08 -9.71 9.30
CA PRO A 286 10.34 -8.50 8.54
C PRO A 286 11.78 -8.01 8.71
N ILE A 287 12.41 -7.60 7.61
CA ILE A 287 13.71 -6.93 7.62
C ILE A 287 13.48 -5.41 7.49
N ALA A 288 13.91 -4.64 8.49
CA ALA A 288 13.81 -3.18 8.48
C ALA A 288 14.93 -2.59 7.62
N THR A 289 14.62 -2.10 6.42
CA THR A 289 15.63 -1.66 5.44
C THR A 289 15.48 -0.19 5.05
N ASP A 290 15.15 0.67 6.01
CA ASP A 290 15.10 2.11 5.77
C ASP A 290 16.42 2.64 5.17
N HIS A 291 16.33 3.58 4.22
CA HIS A 291 17.49 3.99 3.41
C HIS A 291 18.66 4.46 4.27
N ASN A 292 19.79 3.75 4.15
CA ASN A 292 21.04 4.06 4.84
C ASN A 292 20.89 4.22 6.36
N GLN A 293 19.88 3.58 6.97
CA GLN A 293 19.57 3.68 8.39
C GLN A 293 19.30 2.30 9.00
N GLN A 294 19.84 2.08 10.20
CA GLN A 294 19.73 0.80 10.94
C GLN A 294 18.70 0.98 12.05
N ILE A 295 17.43 0.78 11.71
CA ILE A 295 16.29 1.06 12.60
C ILE A 295 15.86 -0.20 13.34
N ASP A 296 15.73 -0.08 14.65
CA ASP A 296 15.25 -1.16 15.51
C ASP A 296 13.74 -1.09 15.72
N TYR A 297 13.01 -2.05 15.12
CA TYR A 297 11.56 -2.15 15.23
C TYR A 297 11.11 -2.85 16.53
N GLU A 298 12.00 -3.54 17.25
CA GLU A 298 11.67 -4.33 18.44
C GLU A 298 10.94 -3.51 19.53
N PRO A 299 11.44 -2.33 19.97
CA PRO A 299 10.81 -1.59 21.06
C PRO A 299 9.39 -1.11 20.70
N LEU A 300 9.18 -0.71 19.44
CA LEU A 300 7.88 -0.23 18.99
C LEU A 300 6.88 -1.37 18.81
N ALA A 301 7.31 -2.50 18.25
CA ALA A 301 6.48 -3.69 18.12
C ALA A 301 5.98 -4.19 19.50
N GLN A 302 6.83 -4.11 20.53
CA GLN A 302 6.45 -4.42 21.92
C GLN A 302 5.45 -3.38 22.46
N LYS A 303 5.76 -2.08 22.33
CA LYS A 303 4.88 -0.99 22.77
C LYS A 303 3.48 -1.07 22.17
N LEU A 304 3.39 -1.45 20.89
CA LEU A 304 2.12 -1.58 20.17
C LEU A 304 1.43 -2.92 20.42
N ASN A 305 2.04 -3.87 21.14
CA ASN A 305 1.54 -5.23 21.39
C ASN A 305 1.31 -6.05 20.11
N VAL A 306 2.20 -5.90 19.12
CA VAL A 306 2.19 -6.73 17.89
C VAL A 306 3.39 -7.66 17.78
N ARG A 307 4.37 -7.54 18.69
CA ARG A 307 5.60 -8.31 18.65
C ARG A 307 5.40 -9.84 18.69
N SER A 308 4.28 -10.33 19.22
CA SER A 308 3.94 -11.75 19.20
C SER A 308 3.69 -12.31 17.80
N TYR A 309 3.39 -11.45 16.81
CA TYR A 309 3.07 -11.86 15.44
C TYR A 309 4.29 -11.93 14.52
N PHE A 310 5.45 -11.40 14.93
CA PHE A 310 6.65 -11.37 14.11
C PHE A 310 7.92 -11.11 14.91
N THR A 311 9.07 -11.58 14.43
CA THR A 311 10.41 -11.24 14.93
C THR A 311 11.09 -10.29 13.94
N PRO A 312 11.20 -8.98 14.25
CA PRO A 312 11.86 -8.04 13.36
C PRO A 312 13.38 -8.22 13.37
N VAL A 313 13.99 -7.99 12.21
CA VAL A 313 15.45 -7.97 12.05
C VAL A 313 15.88 -6.61 11.57
N ILE A 314 16.91 -6.06 12.19
CA ILE A 314 17.53 -4.81 11.74
C ILE A 314 18.31 -5.11 10.46
N GLY A 315 17.94 -4.42 9.39
CA GLY A 315 18.67 -4.37 8.13
C GLY A 315 19.05 -2.93 7.78
N ASN A 316 19.42 -2.75 6.52
CA ASN A 316 19.68 -1.45 5.92
C ASN A 316 19.58 -1.60 4.41
N GLU A 317 18.86 -0.70 3.72
CA GLU A 317 19.05 -0.55 2.28
C GLU A 317 20.21 0.42 2.02
N VAL A 318 21.37 -0.14 1.71
CA VAL A 318 22.57 0.63 1.30
C VAL A 318 22.32 1.18 -0.09
N THR A 319 21.92 2.44 -0.13
CA THR A 319 21.45 3.13 -1.34
C THR A 319 22.60 3.90 -1.97
N THR A 320 23.22 3.32 -3.00
CA THR A 320 24.37 3.92 -3.70
C THR A 320 23.99 4.44 -5.08
N LYS A 321 24.91 5.14 -5.75
CA LYS A 321 24.71 5.57 -7.15
C LYS A 321 24.70 4.42 -8.15
N TRP A 322 25.25 3.26 -7.80
CA TRP A 322 25.49 2.14 -8.74
C TRP A 322 24.50 0.99 -8.56
N GLY A 323 23.85 0.93 -7.42
CA GLY A 323 22.92 -0.14 -7.06
C GLY A 323 22.50 0.04 -5.61
N HIS A 324 21.38 -0.58 -5.26
CA HIS A 324 20.94 -0.64 -3.88
C HIS A 324 21.09 -2.06 -3.35
N PHE A 325 21.37 -2.16 -2.06
CA PHE A 325 21.62 -3.44 -1.41
C PHE A 325 20.94 -3.53 -0.06
N ASN A 326 20.02 -4.48 0.09
CA ASN A 326 19.55 -4.86 1.41
C ASN A 326 20.59 -5.72 2.11
N VAL A 327 20.99 -5.31 3.31
CA VAL A 327 21.97 -6.02 4.14
C VAL A 327 21.39 -6.36 5.50
N PHE A 328 21.58 -7.60 5.95
CA PHE A 328 21.12 -8.04 7.28
C PHE A 328 21.81 -9.32 7.77
N PRO A 329 21.78 -9.61 9.08
CA PRO A 329 21.41 -8.68 10.15
C PRO A 329 22.49 -7.63 10.34
N VAL A 330 22.09 -6.45 10.80
CA VAL A 330 22.99 -5.40 11.31
C VAL A 330 22.60 -5.02 12.74
N GLN A 331 23.31 -4.08 13.35
CA GLN A 331 23.06 -3.65 14.73
C GLN A 331 22.51 -2.23 14.78
N SER A 332 21.57 -1.99 15.70
CA SER A 332 21.14 -0.63 16.03
C SER A 332 22.33 0.21 16.46
N GLN A 333 22.42 1.44 15.95
CA GLN A 333 23.53 2.37 16.22
C GLN A 333 24.93 1.84 15.85
N GLY A 334 25.02 0.76 15.07
CA GLY A 334 26.27 0.27 14.50
C GLY A 334 26.80 1.19 13.38
N PRO A 335 28.00 0.92 12.85
CA PRO A 335 28.48 1.61 11.66
C PRO A 335 27.52 1.36 10.49
N VAL A 336 27.27 2.40 9.69
CA VAL A 336 26.49 2.32 8.45
C VAL A 336 27.48 2.16 7.29
N PRO A 337 27.27 1.23 6.35
CA PRO A 337 28.09 1.13 5.14
C PRO A 337 28.21 2.47 4.41
N ASP A 338 29.38 2.81 3.88
CA ASP A 338 29.59 4.08 3.18
C ASP A 338 28.94 4.05 1.79
N PHE A 339 27.68 4.47 1.76
CA PHE A 339 26.86 4.54 0.55
C PHE A 339 27.28 5.64 -0.45
N LYS A 340 28.30 6.45 -0.13
CA LYS A 340 28.83 7.49 -1.02
C LYS A 340 29.98 6.98 -1.90
N LEU A 341 30.49 5.79 -1.61
CA LEU A 341 31.55 5.16 -2.39
C LEU A 341 31.12 4.97 -3.84
N SER A 342 32.12 4.99 -4.73
CA SER A 342 31.90 5.00 -6.18
C SER A 342 32.45 3.78 -6.92
N SER A 343 33.01 2.82 -6.18
CA SER A 343 33.50 1.55 -6.69
C SER A 343 32.69 0.41 -6.10
N TRP A 344 32.27 -0.53 -6.94
CA TRP A 344 31.59 -1.76 -6.50
C TRP A 344 32.40 -2.54 -5.45
N ASN A 345 33.72 -2.60 -5.59
CA ASN A 345 34.58 -3.32 -4.64
C ASN A 345 34.61 -2.60 -3.28
N GLU A 346 34.79 -1.28 -3.27
CA GLU A 346 34.83 -0.49 -2.03
C GLU A 346 33.46 -0.52 -1.33
N ILE A 347 32.35 -0.47 -2.09
CA ILE A 347 30.99 -0.59 -1.55
C ILE A 347 30.82 -1.93 -0.83
N PHE A 348 31.18 -3.04 -1.49
CA PHE A 348 31.05 -4.36 -0.87
C PHE A 348 32.02 -4.55 0.30
N GLU A 349 33.25 -4.04 0.23
CA GLU A 349 34.18 -4.04 1.36
C GLU A 349 33.57 -3.33 2.57
N SER A 350 33.02 -2.13 2.38
CA SER A 350 32.33 -1.39 3.44
C SER A 350 31.09 -2.11 3.99
N ILE A 351 30.32 -2.77 3.12
CA ILE A 351 29.18 -3.62 3.54
C ILE A 351 29.68 -4.78 4.43
N TYR A 352 30.71 -5.50 4.01
CA TYR A 352 31.21 -6.68 4.74
C TYR A 352 32.04 -6.34 5.98
N GLU A 353 32.56 -5.11 6.10
CA GLU A 353 33.14 -4.57 7.35
C GLU A 353 32.06 -4.30 8.42
N THR A 354 30.79 -4.15 8.02
CA THR A 354 29.70 -3.95 8.97
C THR A 354 29.44 -5.22 9.78
N PRO A 355 29.49 -5.16 11.13
CA PRO A 355 29.38 -6.35 11.96
C PRO A 355 28.10 -7.15 11.71
N HIS A 356 28.24 -8.48 11.69
CA HIS A 356 27.16 -9.46 11.58
C HIS A 356 26.43 -9.55 10.23
N VAL A 357 26.78 -8.73 9.23
CA VAL A 357 26.22 -8.86 7.88
C VAL A 357 26.47 -10.28 7.36
N LYS A 358 25.38 -10.94 6.95
CA LYS A 358 25.42 -12.29 6.35
C LYS A 358 24.69 -12.34 5.02
N ALA A 359 23.57 -11.64 4.90
CA ALA A 359 22.80 -11.51 3.67
C ALA A 359 23.11 -10.15 3.03
N VAL A 360 23.41 -10.18 1.74
CA VAL A 360 23.58 -8.99 0.89
C VAL A 360 22.81 -9.26 -0.38
N ILE A 361 21.69 -8.55 -0.55
CA ILE A 361 20.78 -8.69 -1.68
C ILE A 361 21.09 -7.59 -2.69
N LEU A 362 21.21 -7.92 -3.98
CA LEU A 362 21.11 -6.92 -5.04
C LEU A 362 19.63 -6.60 -5.27
N ASN A 363 19.22 -5.37 -4.93
CA ASN A 363 17.83 -4.94 -5.06
C ASN A 363 17.51 -4.53 -6.51
N HIS A 364 16.25 -4.74 -6.92
CA HIS A 364 15.62 -4.26 -8.17
C HIS A 364 16.64 -3.94 -9.29
N ALA A 365 17.37 -4.98 -9.72
CA ALA A 365 18.68 -4.86 -10.38
C ALA A 365 18.67 -4.22 -11.79
N ARG A 366 17.48 -3.91 -12.32
CA ARG A 366 17.27 -3.22 -13.60
C ARG A 366 16.68 -1.83 -13.45
N ASP A 367 16.45 -1.38 -12.23
CA ASP A 367 15.95 -0.05 -11.94
C ASP A 367 17.06 0.98 -12.13
N LEU A 368 16.65 2.21 -12.44
CA LEU A 368 17.57 3.28 -12.78
C LEU A 368 18.07 3.98 -11.51
N HIS A 369 19.31 3.72 -11.13
CA HIS A 369 20.01 4.37 -10.01
C HIS A 369 20.95 5.44 -10.56
N SER A 370 20.64 6.73 -10.39
CA SER A 370 21.53 7.82 -10.84
C SER A 370 22.03 7.69 -12.29
N LYS A 371 21.16 7.27 -13.22
CA LYS A 371 21.44 6.96 -14.65
C LYS A 371 22.21 5.67 -14.92
N TYR A 372 22.39 4.82 -13.92
CA TYR A 372 23.00 3.51 -14.03
C TYR A 372 21.99 2.41 -13.72
N ARG A 373 22.09 1.29 -14.42
CA ARG A 373 21.24 0.10 -14.24
C ARG A 373 22.16 -1.12 -14.14
N PRO A 374 22.26 -1.81 -12.99
CA PRO A 374 23.22 -2.89 -12.78
C PRO A 374 23.20 -3.96 -13.88
N LEU A 375 22.01 -4.45 -14.24
CA LEU A 375 21.86 -5.55 -15.22
C LEU A 375 21.44 -5.07 -16.63
N ASP A 376 21.64 -3.79 -16.94
CA ASP A 376 21.48 -3.31 -18.31
C ASP A 376 22.45 -4.03 -19.27
N PRO A 377 22.07 -4.32 -20.53
CA PRO A 377 22.96 -4.97 -21.50
C PRO A 377 24.31 -4.29 -21.71
N VAL A 378 24.44 -2.99 -21.43
CA VAL A 378 25.73 -2.29 -21.47
C VAL A 378 26.67 -2.69 -20.32
N ASN A 379 26.12 -3.18 -19.21
CA ASN A 379 26.84 -3.53 -17.98
C ASN A 379 26.87 -5.05 -17.69
N HIS A 380 25.97 -5.82 -18.29
CA HIS A 380 25.77 -7.23 -17.96
C HIS A 380 25.20 -8.07 -19.11
N LEU A 381 25.81 -9.24 -19.35
CA LEU A 381 25.32 -10.26 -20.27
C LEU A 381 24.43 -11.26 -19.54
N SER A 382 23.12 -11.02 -19.61
CA SER A 382 22.07 -11.84 -18.96
C SER A 382 22.20 -13.34 -19.21
N LEU A 383 22.52 -13.76 -20.44
CA LEU A 383 22.59 -15.18 -20.80
C LEU A 383 23.74 -15.93 -20.12
N THR A 384 24.88 -15.26 -19.93
CA THR A 384 26.12 -15.87 -19.41
C THR A 384 26.41 -15.48 -17.97
N GLY A 385 25.63 -14.57 -17.38
CA GLY A 385 25.90 -14.05 -16.04
C GLY A 385 27.21 -13.26 -15.95
N GLU A 386 27.66 -12.67 -17.06
CA GLU A 386 28.93 -11.95 -17.15
C GLU A 386 28.73 -10.46 -16.98
N ASN A 387 29.43 -9.88 -16.01
CA ASN A 387 29.49 -8.44 -15.83
C ASN A 387 30.53 -7.85 -16.79
N LEU A 388 30.16 -6.77 -17.45
CA LEU A 388 31.04 -6.00 -18.34
C LEU A 388 31.81 -4.94 -17.51
N ASP A 389 32.88 -4.37 -18.06
CA ASP A 389 33.69 -3.31 -17.40
C ASP A 389 34.25 -3.68 -16.01
N ASP A 390 34.56 -4.96 -15.81
CA ASP A 390 35.26 -5.53 -14.64
C ASP A 390 34.61 -5.32 -13.26
N TRP A 391 33.35 -4.86 -13.19
CA TRP A 391 32.65 -4.76 -11.91
C TRP A 391 32.27 -6.14 -11.35
N ARG A 392 32.43 -6.33 -10.04
CA ARG A 392 32.23 -7.63 -9.38
C ARG A 392 31.02 -7.57 -8.44
N LEU A 393 29.98 -8.32 -8.78
CA LEU A 393 28.90 -8.60 -7.84
C LEU A 393 29.41 -9.50 -6.71
N GLN A 394 29.37 -9.02 -5.47
CA GLN A 394 29.71 -9.82 -4.28
C GLN A 394 28.49 -10.08 -3.38
N ALA A 395 27.30 -9.69 -3.83
CA ALA A 395 26.03 -10.07 -3.21
C ALA A 395 25.86 -11.60 -3.23
N ASN A 396 25.16 -12.14 -2.24
CA ASN A 396 24.82 -13.57 -2.17
C ASN A 396 23.32 -13.82 -2.39
N ALA A 397 22.56 -12.78 -2.71
CA ALA A 397 21.14 -12.85 -3.03
C ALA A 397 20.77 -11.77 -4.06
N MET A 398 19.61 -11.94 -4.71
CA MET A 398 19.09 -10.98 -5.70
C MET A 398 17.57 -11.01 -5.71
N GLU A 399 16.96 -9.82 -5.81
CA GLU A 399 15.52 -9.70 -6.02
C GLU A 399 15.11 -10.19 -7.41
N LEU A 400 14.16 -11.14 -7.44
CA LEU A 400 13.53 -11.64 -8.67
C LEU A 400 12.10 -11.13 -8.82
N ILE A 401 11.43 -10.83 -7.71
CA ILE A 401 10.09 -10.24 -7.69
C ILE A 401 10.04 -9.15 -6.63
N ASN A 402 9.87 -7.91 -7.06
CA ASN A 402 9.56 -6.77 -6.20
C ASN A 402 8.14 -6.31 -6.52
N SER A 403 7.20 -6.42 -5.58
CA SER A 403 5.80 -6.06 -5.84
C SER A 403 5.57 -4.55 -5.94
N GLY A 404 6.45 -3.71 -5.38
CA GLY A 404 6.43 -2.26 -5.54
C GLY A 404 7.05 -1.77 -6.87
N ALA A 405 7.84 -2.63 -7.53
CA ALA A 405 8.57 -2.30 -8.76
C ALA A 405 8.52 -3.45 -9.79
N THR A 406 7.33 -3.88 -10.18
CA THR A 406 7.19 -4.96 -11.18
C THR A 406 7.64 -4.51 -12.57
N GLN A 407 8.35 -5.39 -13.29
CA GLN A 407 8.79 -5.12 -14.67
C GLN A 407 7.77 -5.54 -15.72
N THR A 408 7.77 -4.85 -16.87
CA THR A 408 6.95 -5.22 -18.04
C THR A 408 7.21 -6.65 -18.50
N ASP A 409 8.47 -7.08 -18.56
CA ASP A 409 8.83 -8.48 -18.75
C ASP A 409 9.09 -9.14 -17.39
N VAL A 410 8.06 -9.81 -16.88
CA VAL A 410 8.07 -10.47 -15.57
C VAL A 410 9.12 -11.58 -15.43
N LEU A 411 9.66 -12.10 -16.55
CA LEU A 411 10.67 -13.16 -16.54
C LEU A 411 12.09 -12.61 -16.70
N GLN A 412 12.27 -11.31 -16.90
CA GLN A 412 13.57 -10.74 -17.22
C GLN A 412 14.60 -10.99 -16.10
N LEU A 413 14.26 -10.70 -14.83
CA LEU A 413 15.15 -10.95 -13.69
C LEU A 413 15.42 -12.45 -13.46
N TYR A 414 14.47 -13.33 -13.80
CA TYR A 414 14.68 -14.78 -13.75
C TYR A 414 15.75 -15.23 -14.75
N ARG A 415 15.73 -14.67 -15.97
CA ARG A 415 16.75 -14.98 -16.97
C ARG A 415 18.13 -14.51 -16.53
N ASP A 416 18.22 -13.32 -15.93
CA ASP A 416 19.46 -12.82 -15.34
C ASP A 416 19.98 -13.75 -14.24
N TRP A 417 19.10 -14.17 -13.35
CA TRP A 417 19.43 -15.10 -12.28
C TRP A 417 19.90 -16.46 -12.81
N PHE A 418 19.23 -17.01 -13.82
CA PHE A 418 19.70 -18.24 -14.50
C PHE A 418 21.07 -18.05 -15.15
N GLY A 419 21.35 -16.89 -15.74
CA GLY A 419 22.69 -16.55 -16.24
C GLY A 419 23.75 -16.59 -15.14
N MET A 420 23.47 -15.96 -14.00
CA MET A 420 24.37 -15.98 -12.84
C MET A 420 24.61 -17.42 -12.33
N LEU A 421 23.56 -18.24 -12.24
CA LEU A 421 23.69 -19.65 -11.87
C LEU A 421 24.54 -20.44 -12.87
N ASN A 422 24.33 -20.24 -14.18
CA ASN A 422 25.14 -20.87 -15.23
C ASN A 422 26.63 -20.47 -15.15
N ARG A 423 26.91 -19.27 -14.61
CA ARG A 423 28.28 -18.80 -14.36
C ARG A 423 28.89 -19.34 -13.06
N GLY A 424 28.15 -20.14 -12.30
CA GLY A 424 28.57 -20.70 -11.02
C GLY A 424 28.37 -19.75 -9.84
N ARG A 425 27.61 -18.66 -10.00
CA ARG A 425 27.26 -17.75 -8.89
C ARG A 425 25.95 -18.22 -8.25
N LEU A 426 26.05 -18.77 -7.05
CA LEU A 426 24.88 -19.15 -6.27
C LEU A 426 24.32 -17.91 -5.56
N LEU A 427 23.22 -17.38 -6.08
CA LEU A 427 22.48 -16.27 -5.48
C LEU A 427 21.16 -16.79 -4.94
N THR A 428 20.86 -16.54 -3.66
CA THR A 428 19.53 -16.77 -3.10
C THR A 428 18.52 -15.91 -3.85
N PRO A 429 17.49 -16.51 -4.48
CA PRO A 429 16.43 -15.73 -5.11
C PRO A 429 15.54 -15.09 -4.05
N VAL A 430 15.10 -13.85 -4.28
CA VAL A 430 14.31 -13.08 -3.30
C VAL A 430 13.02 -12.53 -3.91
N GLY A 431 11.92 -12.71 -3.18
CA GLY A 431 10.68 -11.96 -3.34
C GLY A 431 10.50 -10.96 -2.20
N CYS A 432 10.16 -9.71 -2.51
CA CYS A 432 9.99 -8.63 -1.54
C CYS A 432 8.94 -7.61 -2.02
N SER A 433 8.58 -6.66 -1.15
CA SER A 433 7.61 -5.63 -1.52
C SER A 433 8.17 -4.26 -1.85
N ASP A 434 9.30 -3.88 -1.26
CA ASP A 434 9.81 -2.50 -1.30
C ASP A 434 8.71 -1.50 -0.88
N SER A 435 7.90 -1.92 0.09
CA SER A 435 6.71 -1.18 0.48
C SER A 435 7.10 0.08 1.24
N HIS A 436 6.60 1.20 0.72
CA HIS A 436 6.68 2.54 1.32
C HIS A 436 5.33 3.04 1.86
N ASP A 437 4.25 2.36 1.47
CA ASP A 437 2.88 2.80 1.68
C ASP A 437 2.09 1.83 2.57
N VAL A 438 0.98 2.33 3.13
CA VAL A 438 0.04 1.51 3.91
C VAL A 438 -0.77 0.59 3.00
N SER A 439 -1.30 1.10 1.88
CA SER A 439 -2.23 0.34 1.03
C SER A 439 -2.00 0.42 -0.47
N ARG A 440 -1.14 1.34 -0.95
CA ARG A 440 -0.83 1.47 -2.38
C ARG A 440 0.03 0.29 -2.86
N TYR A 441 1.17 0.10 -2.19
CA TYR A 441 2.01 -1.09 -2.33
C TYR A 441 2.00 -1.87 -1.01
N ILE A 442 1.26 -2.98 -1.00
CA ILE A 442 1.01 -3.78 0.21
C ILE A 442 2.30 -4.47 0.63
N VAL A 443 2.62 -4.40 1.92
CA VAL A 443 3.81 -5.06 2.47
C VAL A 443 3.74 -6.58 2.32
N GLY A 444 4.86 -7.16 1.91
CA GLY A 444 4.99 -8.57 1.55
C GLY A 444 4.01 -9.07 0.51
N GLN A 445 3.47 -8.23 -0.38
CA GLN A 445 2.60 -8.75 -1.45
C GLN A 445 3.34 -9.78 -2.30
N SER A 446 4.59 -9.46 -2.68
CA SER A 446 5.63 -10.45 -2.96
C SER A 446 6.49 -10.64 -1.71
N ARG A 447 6.86 -11.89 -1.40
CA ARG A 447 7.63 -12.24 -0.20
C ARG A 447 8.46 -13.50 -0.38
N THR A 448 9.40 -13.68 0.54
CA THR A 448 10.27 -14.85 0.62
C THR A 448 9.87 -15.70 1.83
N TYR A 449 9.64 -17.00 1.60
CA TYR A 449 9.42 -17.97 2.65
C TYR A 449 10.74 -18.65 3.00
N ILE A 450 11.25 -18.41 4.21
CA ILE A 450 12.55 -18.93 4.66
C ILE A 450 12.32 -20.21 5.45
N GLN A 451 13.04 -21.29 5.15
CA GLN A 451 12.94 -22.53 5.93
C GLN A 451 13.46 -22.31 7.37
N ALA A 452 12.56 -22.35 8.35
CA ALA A 452 12.84 -22.17 9.77
C ALA A 452 11.68 -22.71 10.63
N GLU A 453 11.87 -22.83 11.94
CA GLU A 453 10.77 -23.14 12.86
C GLU A 453 9.79 -21.97 12.93
N ASP A 454 8.50 -22.22 12.66
CA ASP A 454 7.46 -21.21 12.46
C ASP A 454 6.38 -21.18 13.57
N ARG A 455 6.48 -22.06 14.58
CA ARG A 455 5.43 -22.21 15.63
C ARG A 455 5.19 -20.97 16.48
N GLU A 456 6.22 -20.17 16.71
CA GLU A 456 6.14 -18.93 17.50
C GLU A 456 6.71 -17.78 16.66
N PRO A 457 5.90 -17.09 15.82
CA PRO A 457 6.37 -15.99 14.98
C PRO A 457 7.10 -14.90 15.76
N GLY A 458 6.68 -14.64 17.00
CA GLY A 458 7.34 -13.72 17.91
C GLY A 458 8.68 -14.22 18.51
N LYS A 459 9.16 -15.42 18.18
CA LYS A 459 10.40 -15.99 18.73
C LYS A 459 11.22 -16.76 17.70
N ILE A 460 11.11 -16.41 16.43
CA ILE A 460 11.95 -16.99 15.37
C ILE A 460 13.44 -16.83 15.72
N ASP A 461 14.22 -17.91 15.60
CA ASP A 461 15.67 -17.88 15.73
C ASP A 461 16.28 -17.15 14.52
N ILE A 462 16.68 -15.89 14.74
CA ILE A 462 17.25 -15.02 13.72
C ILE A 462 18.50 -15.66 13.08
N GLY A 463 19.36 -16.27 13.90
CA GLY A 463 20.61 -16.86 13.42
C GLY A 463 20.38 -18.04 12.47
N GLN A 464 19.44 -18.92 12.84
CA GLN A 464 19.02 -20.04 12.02
C GLN A 464 18.33 -19.57 10.73
N ALA A 465 17.34 -18.67 10.82
CA ALA A 465 16.57 -18.19 9.68
C ALA A 465 17.48 -17.49 8.66
N VAL A 466 18.38 -16.59 9.11
CA VAL A 466 19.36 -15.94 8.23
C VAL A 466 20.29 -16.96 7.60
N GLN A 467 20.74 -17.99 8.33
CA GLN A 467 21.58 -19.03 7.74
C GLN A 467 20.84 -19.85 6.67
N SER A 468 19.55 -20.17 6.88
CA SER A 468 18.72 -20.81 5.87
C SER A 468 18.56 -19.94 4.63
N PHE A 469 18.35 -18.63 4.80
CA PHE A 469 18.30 -17.66 3.70
C PHE A 469 19.60 -17.66 2.90
N VAL A 470 20.76 -17.51 3.55
CA VAL A 470 22.06 -17.50 2.88
C VAL A 470 22.37 -18.83 2.18
N ASN A 471 21.84 -19.95 2.68
CA ASN A 471 21.96 -21.26 2.07
C ASN A 471 20.95 -21.51 0.92
N GLY A 472 20.16 -20.51 0.54
CA GLY A 472 19.18 -20.62 -0.56
C GLY A 472 17.95 -21.48 -0.21
N LYS A 473 17.71 -21.78 1.08
CA LYS A 473 16.59 -22.60 1.54
C LYS A 473 15.30 -21.78 1.63
N VAL A 474 14.89 -21.24 0.49
CA VAL A 474 13.79 -20.29 0.37
C VAL A 474 12.79 -20.69 -0.71
N LEU A 475 11.55 -20.23 -0.56
CA LEU A 475 10.54 -20.23 -1.61
C LEU A 475 10.12 -18.78 -1.88
N LEU A 476 9.91 -18.44 -3.15
CA LEU A 476 9.38 -17.12 -3.53
C LEU A 476 7.90 -17.25 -3.80
N SER A 477 7.13 -16.25 -3.36
CA SER A 477 5.70 -16.19 -3.63
C SER A 477 5.27 -14.76 -3.95
N TYR A 478 4.41 -14.64 -4.95
CA TYR A 478 3.62 -13.44 -5.21
C TYR A 478 2.12 -13.81 -5.28
N GLY A 479 1.69 -14.72 -4.38
CA GLY A 479 0.29 -15.17 -4.24
C GLY A 479 0.09 -16.69 -4.39
N LEU A 480 1.02 -17.41 -5.02
CA LEU A 480 1.03 -18.87 -5.08
C LEU A 480 2.27 -19.42 -4.39
N LEU A 481 2.07 -20.33 -3.42
CA LEU A 481 3.16 -21.04 -2.77
C LEU A 481 3.35 -22.41 -3.41
N THR A 482 4.53 -22.66 -3.97
CA THR A 482 4.87 -23.94 -4.59
C THR A 482 5.97 -24.64 -3.81
N GLN A 483 5.71 -25.88 -3.38
CA GLN A 483 6.74 -26.76 -2.84
C GLN A 483 7.17 -27.75 -3.94
N MET A 484 8.45 -27.73 -4.29
CA MET A 484 9.02 -28.63 -5.29
C MET A 484 10.20 -29.39 -4.68
N LYS A 485 10.29 -30.69 -5.00
CA LYS A 485 11.46 -31.52 -4.68
C LYS A 485 11.96 -32.22 -5.93
N VAL A 486 13.27 -32.21 -6.14
CA VAL A 486 13.90 -33.00 -7.19
C VAL A 486 14.18 -34.41 -6.66
N ASN A 487 13.80 -35.43 -7.43
CA ASN A 487 13.91 -36.85 -7.06
C ASN A 487 13.28 -37.19 -5.70
N SER A 488 12.23 -36.45 -5.31
CA SER A 488 11.56 -36.54 -4.01
C SER A 488 12.47 -36.32 -2.79
N ARG A 489 13.69 -35.80 -2.98
CA ARG A 489 14.73 -35.70 -1.95
C ARG A 489 15.24 -34.27 -1.77
N TYR A 490 15.61 -33.63 -2.86
CA TYR A 490 16.35 -32.36 -2.82
C TYR A 490 15.39 -31.19 -2.88
N GLY A 491 15.44 -30.34 -1.85
CA GLY A 491 14.65 -29.12 -1.75
C GLY A 491 15.36 -27.88 -2.28
N PRO A 492 14.75 -26.69 -2.10
CA PRO A 492 15.39 -25.42 -2.43
C PRO A 492 16.75 -25.25 -1.75
N GLY A 493 17.73 -24.73 -2.50
CA GLY A 493 19.10 -24.51 -2.03
C GLY A 493 20.00 -25.75 -2.00
N GLU A 494 19.46 -26.96 -2.22
CA GLU A 494 20.23 -28.19 -2.18
C GLU A 494 20.81 -28.57 -3.56
N LEU A 495 22.06 -29.03 -3.58
CA LEU A 495 22.69 -29.54 -4.79
C LEU A 495 22.23 -30.98 -5.06
N VAL A 496 21.77 -31.23 -6.29
CA VAL A 496 21.41 -32.57 -6.76
C VAL A 496 22.68 -33.23 -7.32
N PRO A 497 23.11 -34.40 -6.79
CA PRO A 497 24.22 -35.14 -7.37
C PRO A 497 23.91 -35.49 -8.82
N SER A 498 24.91 -35.40 -9.70
CA SER A 498 24.78 -35.97 -11.04
C SER A 498 24.49 -37.47 -10.90
N ALA A 499 23.48 -37.97 -11.59
CA ALA A 499 23.29 -39.41 -11.71
C ALA A 499 24.61 -39.99 -12.22
N LYS A 500 25.16 -41.00 -11.53
CA LYS A 500 26.31 -41.75 -12.07
C LYS A 500 25.91 -42.23 -13.46
N ALA A 501 26.61 -41.73 -14.47
CA ALA A 501 26.44 -42.15 -15.86
C ALA A 501 26.68 -43.65 -16.02
#